data_AF-A0AAD6XVF1-F1
#
_entry.id   AF-A0AAD6XVF1-F1
#
_cell.length_a   1.000
_cell.length_b   1.000
_cell.length_c   1.000
_cell.angle_alpha   90.00
_cell.angle_beta   90.00
_cell.angle_gamma   90.00
#
_symmetry.space_group_name_H-M   'P 1'
#
loop_
_entity.id
_entity.type
_entity.pdbx_description
1 polymer ?
#
loop_
_entity_poly.entity_id
_entity_poly.type
_entity_poly.pdbx_seq_one_letter_code
_entity_poly.pdbx_strand_id
1 'polypeptide(L)'
;MHTHNDDLRSIVAHTTAEIHRYQSLLRPLEEKRHNAQLELDSLVYPVLTLPPEITSGIFIHCLDRGPNNSMECREAPMLLLHVCRAWRDVAVSTPALW
;
A
#
# COMPACT_ATOMS: atom_id res chain seq x y z
N MET A 1 49.79 -22.53 -20.40
CA MET A 1 48.54 -23.19 -19.92
C MET A 1 48.31 -22.97 -18.42
N HIS A 2 49.33 -23.08 -17.56
CA HIS A 2 49.22 -22.81 -16.10
C HIS A 2 48.84 -21.36 -15.76
N THR A 3 49.46 -20.38 -16.43
CA THR A 3 49.22 -18.94 -16.19
C THR A 3 47.79 -18.46 -16.45
N HIS A 4 47.09 -19.06 -17.42
CA HIS A 4 45.69 -18.74 -17.70
C HIS A 4 44.75 -19.32 -16.63
N ASN A 5 45.08 -20.46 -16.04
CA ASN A 5 44.29 -21.07 -14.97
C ASN A 5 44.41 -20.25 -13.67
N ASP A 6 45.62 -19.75 -13.37
CA ASP A 6 45.86 -18.90 -12.20
C ASP A 6 45.15 -17.54 -12.33
N ASP A 7 45.09 -16.97 -13.53
CA ASP A 7 44.37 -15.73 -13.82
C ASP A 7 42.84 -15.90 -13.63
N LEU A 8 42.28 -17.00 -14.14
CA LEU A 8 40.86 -17.35 -13.93
C LEU A 8 40.53 -17.56 -12.44
N ARG A 9 41.42 -18.20 -11.68
CA ARG A 9 41.25 -18.38 -10.22
C ARG A 9 41.26 -17.04 -9.48
N SER A 10 42.12 -16.12 -9.88
CA SER A 10 42.18 -14.76 -9.33
C SER A 10 40.89 -13.99 -9.58
N ILE A 11 40.37 -14.04 -10.82
CA ILE A 11 39.09 -13.42 -11.19
C ILE A 11 37.95 -14.00 -10.34
N VAL A 12 37.84 -15.33 -10.24
CA VAL A 12 36.80 -15.98 -9.44
C VAL A 12 36.90 -15.56 -7.96
N ALA A 13 38.11 -15.53 -7.40
CA ALA A 13 38.31 -15.11 -6.01
C ALA A 13 37.89 -13.66 -5.79
N HIS A 14 38.26 -12.75 -6.71
CA HIS A 14 37.89 -11.35 -6.65
C HIS A 14 36.38 -11.14 -6.75
N THR A 15 35.73 -11.72 -7.78
CA THR A 15 34.28 -11.61 -7.97
C THR A 15 33.51 -12.20 -6.78
N THR A 16 33.99 -13.31 -6.20
CA THR A 16 33.39 -13.90 -5.00
C THR A 16 33.46 -12.93 -3.81
N ALA A 17 34.60 -12.26 -3.62
CA ALA A 17 34.75 -11.24 -2.57
C ALA A 17 33.81 -10.05 -2.79
N GLU A 18 33.65 -9.59 -4.04
CA GLU A 18 32.70 -8.52 -4.37
C GLU A 18 31.25 -8.93 -4.12
N ILE A 19 30.85 -10.15 -4.49
CA ILE A 19 29.53 -10.70 -4.20
C ILE A 19 29.27 -10.70 -2.70
N HIS A 20 30.21 -11.19 -1.89
CA HIS A 20 30.07 -11.19 -0.44
C HIS A 20 29.96 -9.79 0.14
N ARG A 21 30.72 -8.82 -0.40
CA ARG A 21 30.60 -7.42 -0.02
C ARG A 21 29.19 -6.89 -0.31
N TYR A 22 28.67 -7.09 -1.52
CA TYR A 22 27.32 -6.63 -1.86
C TYR A 22 26.23 -7.33 -1.03
N GLN A 23 26.34 -8.64 -0.80
CA GLN A 23 25.43 -9.38 0.07
C GLN A 23 25.44 -8.84 1.51
N SER A 24 26.60 -8.48 2.04
CA SER A 24 26.70 -7.88 3.38
C SER A 24 26.01 -6.52 3.49
N LEU A 25 26.01 -5.74 2.39
CA LEU A 25 25.33 -4.45 2.32
C LEU A 25 23.81 -4.59 2.10
N LEU A 26 23.38 -5.58 1.33
CA LEU A 26 21.96 -5.82 1.05
C LEU A 26 21.21 -6.38 2.25
N ARG A 27 21.83 -7.30 3.00
CA ARG A 27 21.20 -8.00 4.13
C ARG A 27 20.46 -7.07 5.12
N PRO A 28 21.09 -6.01 5.69
CA PRO A 28 20.39 -5.13 6.63
C PRO A 28 19.24 -4.34 5.98
N LEU A 29 19.34 -4.00 4.69
CA LEU A 29 18.27 -3.31 3.97
C LEU A 29 17.09 -4.24 3.70
N GLU A 30 17.36 -5.50 3.35
CA GLU A 30 16.33 -6.52 3.17
C GLU A 30 15.61 -6.83 4.48
N GLU A 31 16.35 -6.92 5.59
CA GLU A 31 15.77 -7.10 6.92
C GLU A 31 14.90 -5.90 7.32
N LYS A 32 15.39 -4.67 7.11
CA LYS A 32 14.60 -3.46 7.37
C LYS A 32 13.31 -3.43 6.53
N ARG A 33 13.41 -3.76 5.24
CA ARG A 33 12.25 -3.86 4.35
C ARG A 33 11.28 -4.93 4.84
N HIS A 34 11.77 -6.10 5.22
CA HIS A 34 10.94 -7.20 5.69
C HIS A 34 10.17 -6.82 6.95
N ASN A 35 10.85 -6.22 7.94
CA ASN A 35 10.22 -5.78 9.18
C ASN A 35 9.15 -4.71 8.94
N ALA A 36 9.43 -3.73 8.07
CA ALA A 36 8.45 -2.71 7.69
C ALA A 36 7.23 -3.31 6.96
N GLN A 37 7.44 -4.33 6.12
CA GLN A 37 6.35 -5.01 5.44
C GLN A 37 5.46 -5.78 6.44
N LEU A 38 6.05 -6.47 7.41
CA LEU A 38 5.30 -7.14 8.47
C LEU A 38 4.46 -6.16 9.29
N GLU A 39 5.01 -4.99 9.60
CA GLU A 39 4.27 -3.94 10.31
C GLU A 39 3.09 -3.44 9.47
N LEU A 40 3.32 -3.16 8.18
CA LEU A 40 2.27 -2.74 7.25
C LEU A 40 1.15 -3.78 7.10
N ASP A 41 1.51 -5.06 6.95
CA ASP A 41 0.55 -6.16 6.81
C ASP A 41 -0.27 -6.40 8.09
N SER A 42 0.26 -6.01 9.25
CA SER A 42 -0.46 -6.06 10.53
C SER A 42 -1.48 -4.94 10.70
N LEU A 43 -1.38 -3.86 9.91
CA LEU A 43 -2.33 -2.76 9.97
C LEU A 43 -3.66 -3.21 9.36
N VAL A 44 -4.69 -3.30 10.20
CA VAL A 44 -6.06 -3.44 9.75
C VAL A 44 -6.54 -2.06 9.30
N TYR A 45 -7.08 -1.98 8.09
CA TYR A 45 -7.77 -0.79 7.59
C TYR A 45 -9.28 -1.06 7.65
N PRO A 46 -9.97 -0.70 8.75
CA PRO A 46 -11.37 -1.09 8.95
C PRO A 46 -12.24 -0.67 7.77
N VAL A 47 -11.98 0.52 7.22
CA VAL A 47 -12.79 1.05 6.13
C VAL A 47 -12.58 0.38 4.76
N LEU A 48 -11.62 -0.55 4.66
CA LEU A 48 -11.43 -1.45 3.53
C LEU A 48 -11.98 -2.86 3.79
N THR A 49 -12.34 -3.18 5.04
CA THR A 49 -12.80 -4.50 5.45
C THR A 49 -14.25 -4.51 5.96
N LEU A 50 -14.84 -3.33 6.17
CA LEU A 50 -16.25 -3.20 6.55
C LEU A 50 -17.17 -3.72 5.43
N PRO A 51 -18.25 -4.43 5.77
CA PRO A 51 -19.30 -4.74 4.82
C PRO A 51 -19.88 -3.47 4.17
N PRO A 52 -20.36 -3.55 2.91
CA PRO A 52 -21.01 -2.43 2.23
C PRO A 52 -22.15 -1.79 3.03
N GLU A 53 -22.92 -2.60 3.77
CA GLU A 53 -24.06 -2.16 4.57
C GLU A 53 -23.62 -1.24 5.70
N ILE A 54 -22.57 -1.62 6.43
CA ILE A 54 -22.03 -0.79 7.53
C ILE A 54 -21.40 0.49 6.97
N THR A 55 -20.68 0.37 5.85
CA THR A 55 -20.05 1.50 5.17
C THR A 55 -21.09 2.52 4.70
N SER A 56 -22.17 2.07 4.07
CA SER A 56 -23.28 2.94 3.65
C SER A 56 -23.97 3.63 4.83
N GLY A 57 -24.15 2.93 5.95
CA GLY A 57 -24.69 3.52 7.18
C GLY A 57 -23.81 4.64 7.72
N ILE A 58 -22.49 4.45 7.74
CA ILE A 58 -21.53 5.50 8.11
C ILE A 58 -21.66 6.70 7.16
N PHE A 59 -21.71 6.46 5.84
CA PHE A 59 -21.83 7.52 4.84
C PHE A 59 -23.08 8.39 5.04
N ILE A 60 -24.22 7.78 5.34
CA ILE A 60 -25.48 8.50 5.62
C ILE A 60 -25.33 9.39 6.85
N HIS A 61 -24.60 8.93 7.88
CA HIS A 61 -24.32 9.75 9.06
C HIS A 61 -23.32 10.89 8.80
N CYS A 62 -22.57 10.84 7.69
CA CYS A 62 -21.67 11.91 7.27
C CYS A 62 -22.36 13.02 6.47
N LEU A 63 -23.62 12.82 6.05
CA LEU A 63 -24.38 13.88 5.38
C LEU A 63 -24.57 15.05 6.36
N ASP A 64 -24.24 16.26 5.91
CA ASP A 64 -24.49 17.45 6.70
C ASP A 64 -26.00 17.63 6.87
N ARG A 65 -26.48 17.80 8.10
CA ARG A 65 -27.92 17.87 8.41
C ARG A 65 -28.51 19.26 8.13
N GLY A 66 -27.76 20.11 7.43
CA GLY A 66 -28.20 21.43 7.01
C GLY A 66 -29.31 21.35 5.95
N PRO A 67 -30.04 22.45 5.72
CA PRO A 67 -31.15 22.49 4.76
C PRO A 67 -30.73 22.31 3.29
N ASN A 68 -29.43 22.20 3.02
CA ASN A 68 -28.88 22.04 1.68
C ASN A 68 -27.94 20.83 1.69
N ASN A 69 -28.37 19.71 1.11
CA ASN A 69 -27.47 18.62 0.72
C ASN A 69 -26.55 19.17 -0.37
N SER A 70 -25.43 19.73 0.06
CA SER A 70 -24.47 20.37 -0.82
C SER A 70 -23.81 19.32 -1.71
N MET A 71 -23.86 19.56 -3.03
CA MET A 71 -23.14 18.77 -4.03
C MET A 71 -21.73 19.33 -4.28
N GLU A 72 -21.18 20.07 -3.31
CA GLU A 72 -19.82 20.55 -3.36
C GLU A 72 -18.82 19.39 -3.29
N CYS A 73 -17.79 19.45 -4.13
CA CYS A 73 -16.79 18.36 -4.24
C CYS A 73 -16.08 18.03 -2.91
N ARG A 74 -16.06 18.97 -1.96
CA ARG A 74 -15.42 18.82 -0.65
C ARG A 74 -16.37 18.37 0.46
N GLU A 75 -17.64 18.15 0.16
CA GLU A 75 -18.68 17.79 1.13
C GLU A 75 -19.31 16.44 0.77
N ALA A 76 -19.87 15.74 1.75
CA ALA A 76 -20.63 14.51 1.48
C ALA A 76 -21.95 14.87 0.76
N PRO A 77 -22.36 14.08 -0.25
CA PRO A 77 -21.83 12.76 -0.62
C PRO A 77 -20.64 12.80 -1.58
N MET A 78 -20.35 13.93 -2.22
CA MET A 78 -19.36 14.01 -3.30
C MET A 78 -17.94 13.68 -2.85
N LEU A 79 -17.55 14.07 -1.64
CA LEU A 79 -16.26 13.73 -1.04
C LEU A 79 -16.04 12.21 -0.99
N LEU A 80 -17.10 11.45 -0.67
CA LEU A 80 -17.03 9.98 -0.50
C LEU A 80 -16.67 9.27 -1.81
N LEU A 81 -17.04 9.85 -2.96
CA LEU A 81 -16.71 9.31 -4.28
C LEU A 81 -15.21 9.41 -4.62
N HIS A 82 -14.48 10.30 -3.98
CA HIS A 82 -13.09 10.62 -4.34
C HIS A 82 -12.04 9.85 -3.52
N VAL A 83 -12.45 9.11 -2.49
CA VAL A 83 -11.52 8.41 -1.58
C VAL A 83 -10.88 7.20 -2.26
N CYS A 84 -11.68 6.24 -2.73
CA CYS A 84 -11.21 5.06 -3.45
C CYS A 84 -12.33 4.45 -4.30
N ARG A 85 -12.01 3.45 -5.13
CA ARG A 85 -13.00 2.77 -5.97
C ARG A 85 -14.10 2.08 -5.14
N ALA A 86 -13.73 1.38 -4.08
CA ALA A 86 -14.68 0.65 -3.24
C ALA A 86 -15.71 1.60 -2.58
N TRP A 87 -15.26 2.75 -2.08
CA TRP A 87 -16.17 3.76 -1.50
C TRP A 87 -17.11 4.36 -2.54
N ARG A 88 -16.60 4.64 -3.74
CA ARG A 88 -17.41 5.12 -4.86
C ARG A 88 -18.50 4.11 -5.20
N ASP A 89 -18.15 2.83 -5.31
CA ASP A 89 -19.11 1.78 -5.65
C ASP A 89 -20.22 1.71 -4.59
N VAL A 90 -19.87 1.72 -3.29
CA VAL A 90 -20.84 1.74 -2.18
C VAL A 90 -21.70 3.01 -2.18
N ALA A 91 -21.11 4.18 -2.36
CA ALA A 91 -21.83 5.45 -2.33
C ALA A 91 -22.81 5.59 -3.51
N VAL A 92 -22.41 5.20 -4.72
CA VAL A 92 -23.29 5.18 -5.89
C VAL A 92 -24.43 4.16 -5.71
N SER A 93 -24.16 3.01 -5.08
CA SER A 93 -25.17 2.00 -4.79
C SER A 93 -26.07 2.31 -3.58
N THR A 94 -25.90 3.47 -2.92
CA THR A 94 -26.68 3.86 -1.74
C THR A 94 -27.61 5.03 -2.08
N PRO A 95 -28.90 4.77 -2.43
CA PRO A 95 -29.83 5.83 -2.84
C PRO A 95 -30.06 6.93 -1.80
N ALA A 96 -29.94 6.61 -0.50
CA ALA A 96 -30.15 7.56 0.59
C ALA A 96 -29.09 8.68 0.70
N LEU A 97 -28.02 8.63 -0.11
CA LEU A 97 -26.99 9.66 -0.17
C LEU A 97 -27.30 10.81 -1.15
N TRP A 98 -28.32 10.65 -1.99
CA TRP A 98 -28.70 11.56 -3.06
C TRP A 98 -30.03 12.24 -2.75
#